data_AF-A0A2D5VBC3-F1
#
_entry.id   AF-A0A2D5VBC3-F1
#
_cell.length_a   1.000
_cell.length_b   1.000
_cell.length_c   1.000
_cell.angle_alpha   90.00
_cell.angle_beta   90.00
_cell.angle_gamma   90.00
#
_symmetry.space_group_name_H-M   'P 1'
#
loop_
_entity.id
_entity.type
_entity.pdbx_description
1 polymer ?
#
loop_
_entity_poly.entity_id
_entity_poly.type
_entity_poly.pdbx_seq_one_letter_code
_entity_poly.pdbx_strand_id
1 'polypeptide(L)'
;MKCKPENDGRKYDHHTLQLMRIQAIKAVRGGQSATEVATADGINRQTIYRWMAKPIPGRPSKLSDQQMRWVAEAVGNDTPQQDGFEFAL
;
A
#
# COMPACT_ATOMS: atom_id res chain seq x y z
N MET A 1 -2.93 -2.12 -30.66
CA MET A 1 -2.39 -2.70 -29.41
C MET A 1 -3.53 -3.41 -28.68
N LYS A 2 -3.49 -4.75 -28.57
CA LYS A 2 -4.51 -5.49 -27.80
C LYS A 2 -4.20 -5.35 -26.31
N CYS A 3 -4.81 -4.34 -25.66
CA CYS A 3 -4.67 -4.07 -24.24
C CYS A 3 -5.79 -4.75 -23.42
N LYS A 4 -5.93 -6.06 -23.52
CA LYS A 4 -6.71 -6.83 -22.53
C LYS A 4 -5.77 -7.82 -21.86
N PRO A 5 -5.42 -7.61 -20.58
CA PRO A 5 -4.79 -8.66 -19.81
C PRO A 5 -5.83 -9.71 -19.44
N GLU A 6 -5.51 -10.99 -19.64
CA GLU A 6 -6.44 -12.10 -19.42
C GLU A 6 -6.68 -12.38 -17.92
N ASN A 7 -5.80 -11.94 -17.02
CA ASN A 7 -5.97 -12.10 -15.58
C ASN A 7 -5.04 -11.14 -14.79
N ASP A 8 -5.58 -10.40 -13.81
CA ASP A 8 -4.80 -9.54 -12.91
C ASP A 8 -4.60 -10.15 -11.51
N GLY A 9 -5.10 -11.37 -11.31
CA GLY A 9 -5.06 -12.12 -10.06
C GLY A 9 -6.21 -11.86 -9.10
N ARG A 10 -7.10 -10.88 -9.35
CA ARG A 10 -8.19 -10.52 -8.40
C ARG A 10 -9.28 -11.59 -8.25
N LYS A 11 -9.34 -12.56 -9.16
CA LYS A 11 -10.30 -13.68 -9.11
C LYS A 11 -9.87 -14.78 -8.15
N TYR A 12 -8.59 -14.83 -7.75
CA TYR A 12 -8.09 -15.83 -6.82
C TYR A 12 -8.47 -15.47 -5.38
N ASP A 13 -8.62 -16.49 -4.55
CA ASP A 13 -8.73 -16.31 -3.11
C ASP A 13 -7.50 -15.57 -2.54
N HIS A 14 -7.68 -14.84 -1.45
CA HIS A 14 -6.63 -14.02 -0.85
C HIS A 14 -5.40 -14.86 -0.46
N HIS A 15 -5.60 -16.08 0.05
CA HIS A 15 -4.49 -16.97 0.41
C HIS A 15 -3.67 -17.38 -0.81
N THR A 16 -4.36 -17.81 -1.87
CA THR A 16 -3.73 -18.19 -3.15
C THR A 16 -2.96 -17.03 -3.75
N LEU A 17 -3.55 -15.83 -3.75
CA LEU A 17 -2.90 -14.62 -4.27
C LEU A 17 -1.62 -14.27 -3.50
N GLN A 18 -1.64 -14.44 -2.18
CA GLN A 18 -0.48 -14.18 -1.33
C GLN A 18 0.66 -15.16 -1.61
N LEU A 19 0.35 -16.45 -1.79
CA LEU A 19 1.35 -17.47 -2.15
C LEU A 19 1.95 -17.19 -3.53
N MET A 20 1.11 -16.91 -4.54
CA MET A 20 1.58 -16.55 -5.89
C MET A 20 2.49 -15.33 -5.84
N ARG A 21 2.12 -14.29 -5.08
CA ARG A 21 2.96 -13.09 -4.93
C ARG A 21 4.33 -13.40 -4.32
N ILE A 22 4.40 -14.22 -3.29
CA ILE A 22 5.67 -14.59 -2.63
C ILE A 22 6.55 -15.38 -3.62
N GLN A 23 5.97 -16.35 -4.33
CA GLN A 23 6.67 -17.18 -5.31
C GLN A 23 7.19 -16.34 -6.47
N ALA A 24 6.35 -15.49 -7.07
CA ALA A 24 6.70 -14.59 -8.15
C ALA A 24 7.85 -13.63 -7.77
N ILE A 25 7.78 -13.01 -6.58
CA ILE A 25 8.86 -12.12 -6.12
C ILE A 25 10.16 -12.90 -5.89
N LYS A 26 10.10 -14.10 -5.34
CA LYS A 26 11.27 -14.95 -5.12
C LYS A 26 11.93 -15.34 -6.45
N ALA A 27 11.13 -15.73 -7.44
CA ALA A 27 11.55 -16.05 -8.80
C ALA A 27 12.30 -14.87 -9.47
N VAL A 28 11.70 -13.68 -9.45
CA VAL A 28 12.32 -12.49 -10.06
C VAL A 28 13.60 -12.06 -9.32
N ARG A 29 13.61 -12.12 -7.97
CA ARG A 29 14.83 -11.86 -7.19
C ARG A 29 15.92 -12.91 -7.42
N GLY A 30 15.53 -14.13 -7.82
CA GLY A 30 16.43 -15.20 -8.22
C GLY A 30 17.00 -15.06 -9.63
N GLY A 31 16.64 -14.01 -10.37
CA GLY A 31 17.19 -13.69 -11.70
C GLY A 31 16.27 -14.00 -12.88
N GLN A 32 15.06 -14.51 -12.64
CA GLN A 32 14.08 -14.71 -13.72
C GLN A 32 13.49 -13.38 -14.18
N SER A 33 13.12 -13.28 -15.46
CA SER A 33 12.47 -12.07 -15.95
C SER A 33 11.00 -12.02 -15.51
N ALA A 34 10.49 -10.81 -15.22
CA ALA A 34 9.09 -10.63 -14.82
C ALA A 34 8.09 -11.08 -15.91
N THR A 35 8.51 -11.10 -17.18
CA THR A 35 7.68 -11.58 -18.29
C THR A 35 7.52 -13.09 -18.24
N GLU A 36 8.61 -13.84 -18.04
CA GLU A 36 8.58 -15.30 -17.96
C GLU A 36 7.75 -15.77 -16.75
N VAL A 37 7.94 -15.13 -15.60
CA VAL A 37 7.18 -15.43 -14.38
C VAL A 37 5.69 -15.15 -14.59
N ALA A 38 5.34 -14.03 -15.23
CA ALA A 38 3.97 -13.70 -15.54
C ALA A 38 3.30 -14.70 -16.50
N THR A 39 4.04 -15.17 -17.51
CA THR A 39 3.58 -16.22 -18.43
C THR A 39 3.35 -17.55 -17.71
N ALA A 40 4.24 -17.92 -16.78
CA ALA A 40 4.10 -19.14 -15.98
C ALA A 40 2.89 -19.09 -15.03
N ASP A 41 2.68 -17.95 -14.37
CA ASP A 41 1.56 -17.74 -13.44
C ASP A 41 0.24 -17.43 -14.14
N GLY A 42 0.25 -17.19 -15.45
CA GLY A 42 -0.95 -16.83 -16.23
C GLY A 42 -1.53 -15.47 -15.86
N ILE A 43 -0.70 -14.53 -15.41
CA ILE A 43 -1.12 -13.18 -15.01
C ILE A 43 -0.44 -12.10 -15.84
N ASN A 44 -0.97 -10.88 -15.80
CA ASN A 44 -0.31 -9.74 -16.46
C ASN A 44 1.07 -9.46 -15.85
N ARG A 45 2.10 -9.28 -16.69
CA ARG A 45 3.44 -8.81 -16.27
C ARG A 45 3.41 -7.54 -15.41
N GLN A 46 2.43 -6.65 -15.62
CA GLN A 46 2.25 -5.44 -14.82
C GLN A 46 1.90 -5.76 -13.36
N THR A 47 1.22 -6.88 -13.09
CA THR A 47 0.92 -7.34 -11.73
C THR A 47 2.20 -7.71 -10.99
N ILE A 48 3.16 -8.37 -11.66
CA ILE A 48 4.47 -8.70 -11.10
C ILE A 48 5.24 -7.41 -10.76
N TYR A 49 5.30 -6.44 -11.67
CA TYR A 49 5.95 -5.15 -11.39
C TYR A 49 5.30 -4.39 -10.24
N ARG A 50 3.96 -4.40 -10.17
CA ARG A 50 3.21 -3.81 -9.06
C ARG A 50 3.53 -4.50 -7.72
N TRP A 51 3.73 -5.81 -7.72
CA TRP A 51 4.11 -6.54 -6.50
C TRP A 51 5.53 -6.27 -6.04
N MET A 52 6.46 -5.99 -6.97
CA MET A 52 7.84 -5.61 -6.68
C MET A 52 8.00 -4.14 -6.27
N ALA A 53 7.10 -3.26 -6.71
CA ALA A 53 7.18 -1.85 -6.40
C ALA A 53 7.13 -1.61 -4.89
N LYS A 54 8.06 -0.78 -4.40
CA LYS A 54 7.97 -0.28 -3.03
C LYS A 54 6.74 0.63 -2.92
N PRO A 55 5.98 0.56 -1.81
CA PRO A 55 4.90 1.51 -1.59
C PRO A 55 5.46 2.93 -1.65
N ILE A 56 4.78 3.80 -2.40
CA ILE A 56 5.14 5.21 -2.47
C ILE A 56 4.70 5.81 -1.12
N PRO A 57 5.62 6.36 -0.31
CA PRO A 57 5.22 7.00 0.93
C PRO A 57 4.24 8.13 0.63
N GLY A 58 3.25 8.29 1.50
CA GLY A 58 2.28 9.37 1.38
C GLY A 58 2.93 10.75 1.52
N ARG A 59 2.11 11.80 1.43
CA ARG A 59 2.57 13.16 1.71
C ARG A 59 3.20 13.20 3.12
N PRO A 60 4.39 13.81 3.29
CA PRO A 60 4.95 14.02 4.61
C PRO A 60 3.95 14.71 5.54
N SER A 61 3.95 14.34 6.82
CA SER A 61 3.12 14.98 7.84
C SER A 61 3.39 16.48 7.86
N LYS A 62 2.33 17.29 8.00
CA LYS A 62 2.46 18.73 8.22
C LYS A 62 2.90 19.04 9.66
N LEU A 63 2.63 18.13 10.58
CA LEU A 63 2.91 18.26 12.00
C LEU A 63 4.19 17.51 12.35
N SER A 64 5.05 18.14 13.14
CA SER A 64 6.17 17.46 13.80
C SER A 64 5.67 16.53 14.90
N ASP A 65 6.53 15.62 15.36
CA ASP A 65 6.19 14.69 16.44
C ASP A 65 5.77 15.41 17.73
N GLN A 66 6.42 16.55 18.05
CA GLN A 66 6.06 17.38 19.19
C GLN A 66 4.67 18.01 19.02
N GLN A 67 4.33 18.48 17.82
CA GLN A 67 3.01 19.04 17.53
C GLN A 67 1.93 17.96 17.59
N MET A 68 2.20 16.76 17.07
CA MET A 68 1.29 15.62 17.16
C MET A 68 1.03 15.23 18.62
N ARG A 69 2.08 15.21 19.45
CA ARG A 69 1.94 14.93 20.89
C ARG A 69 1.10 16.00 21.59
N TRP A 70 1.35 17.27 21.30
CA TRP A 70 0.55 18.36 21.85
C TRP A 70 -0.93 18.23 21.46
N VAL A 71 -1.23 17.94 20.19
CA VAL A 71 -2.62 17.71 19.74
C VAL A 71 -3.27 16.54 20.49
N ALA A 72 -2.54 15.43 20.69
CA ALA A 72 -3.06 14.28 21.40
C ALA A 72 -3.35 14.58 22.88
N GLU A 73 -2.48 15.35 23.54
CA GLU A 73 -2.67 15.78 24.93
C GLU A 73 -3.83 16.78 25.06
N ALA A 74 -3.91 17.78 24.17
CA ALA A 74 -4.99 18.77 24.15
C ALA A 74 -6.36 18.12 23.91
N VAL A 75 -6.49 17.23 22.93
CA VAL A 75 -7.76 16.53 22.65
C VAL A 75 -8.15 15.55 23.77
N GLY A 76 -7.16 14.93 24.43
CA GLY A 76 -7.39 13.91 25.45
C GLY A 76 -7.70 14.47 26.84
N ASN A 77 -7.13 15.64 27.17
CA ASN A 77 -7.14 16.16 28.53
C ASN A 77 -7.80 17.54 28.67
N ASP A 78 -7.88 18.31 27.58
CA ASP A 78 -8.39 19.68 27.60
C ASP A 78 -9.74 19.76 26.86
N THR A 79 -10.50 20.80 27.19
CA THR A 79 -11.73 21.17 26.49
C THR A 79 -11.45 22.33 25.53
N PRO A 80 -12.14 22.44 24.38
CA PRO A 80 -11.86 23.49 23.39
C PRO A 80 -11.85 24.91 23.96
N GLN A 81 -12.65 25.16 25.01
CA GLN A 81 -12.72 26.44 25.71
C GLN A 81 -11.42 26.76 26.48
N GLN A 82 -10.73 25.75 27.02
CA GLN A 82 -9.46 25.92 27.74
C GLN A 82 -8.33 26.35 26.81
N ASP A 83 -8.40 25.95 25.54
CA ASP A 83 -7.47 26.37 24.48
C ASP A 83 -7.94 27.63 23.73
N GLY A 84 -9.01 28.29 24.21
CA GLY A 84 -9.52 29.53 23.64
C GLY A 84 -10.27 29.38 22.31
N PHE A 85 -10.69 28.16 21.96
CA PHE A 85 -11.58 27.93 20.82
C PHE A 85 -13.03 28.24 21.20
N GLU A 86 -13.75 28.95 20.33
CA GLU A 86 -15.20 29.06 20.43
C GLU A 86 -15.82 27.69 20.18
N PHE A 87 -16.53 27.15 21.18
CA PHE A 87 -17.28 25.92 21.04
C PHE A 87 -18.77 26.26 20.85
N ALA A 88 -19.29 25.99 19.66
CA ALA A 88 -20.72 26.01 19.39
C ALA A 88 -21.26 24.58 19.55
N LEU A 89 -22.20 24.42 20.50
CA LEU A 89 -22.94 23.17 20.73
C LEU A 89 -23.81 22.79 19.52
#